data_AF-A0A2A7HQ86-F1
#
_entry.id   AF-A0A2A7HQ86-F1
#
_cell.length_a   1.000
_cell.length_b   1.000
_cell.length_c   1.000
_cell.angle_alpha   90.00
_cell.angle_beta   90.00
_cell.angle_gamma   90.00
#
_symmetry.space_group_name_H-M   'P 1'
#
loop_
_entity.id
_entity.type
_entity.pdbx_description
1 polymer ?
#
loop_
_entity_poly.entity_id
_entity_poly.type
_entity_poly.pdbx_seq_one_letter_code
_entity_poly.pdbx_strand_id
1 'polypeptide(L)'
;MLKKVVLSSTILMGVLGVSAVSLPDLGLIKAEAAISDAKIQKVSVFGQNYYDGSDVPGNSTGTFYIVGDKNVTYTIKQYEFNRLVNTKSVTTIGLNSPALFNMQITEGNKYEVTYNGRVISTFVVRGH
;
A
#
# COMPACT_ATOMS: atom_id res chain seq x y z
N MET A 1 17.17 16.44 -69.17
CA MET A 1 16.23 16.29 -68.02
C MET A 1 17.04 16.05 -66.76
N LEU A 2 16.67 16.75 -65.68
CA LEU A 2 17.02 16.68 -64.25
C LEU A 2 18.39 16.07 -63.83
N LYS A 3 19.33 16.87 -63.28
CA LYS A 3 19.45 17.30 -61.86
C LYS A 3 19.83 16.17 -60.89
N LYS A 4 21.06 16.18 -60.35
CA LYS A 4 21.38 16.65 -58.98
C LYS A 4 22.83 16.34 -58.56
N VAL A 5 23.55 17.42 -58.33
CA VAL A 5 24.70 17.55 -57.42
C VAL A 5 24.23 17.26 -55.99
N VAL A 6 25.01 16.54 -55.18
CA VAL A 6 25.19 16.92 -53.76
C VAL A 6 26.65 16.67 -53.35
N LEU A 7 27.37 17.79 -53.33
CA LEU A 7 28.56 18.08 -52.55
C LEU A 7 28.17 18.15 -51.06
N SER A 8 28.96 17.59 -50.14
CA SER A 8 29.34 18.21 -48.85
C SER A 8 30.06 17.17 -47.98
N SER A 9 31.34 17.32 -47.65
CA SER A 9 31.95 18.34 -46.77
C SER A 9 31.69 18.08 -45.28
N THR A 10 32.73 17.54 -44.65
CA THR A 10 33.39 18.14 -43.47
C THR A 10 32.74 17.99 -42.07
N ILE A 11 33.36 17.08 -41.29
CA ILE A 11 33.87 17.19 -39.90
C ILE A 11 32.97 17.85 -38.84
N LEU A 12 32.70 17.13 -37.73
CA LEU A 12 32.96 17.68 -36.38
C LEU A 12 33.07 16.59 -35.28
N MET A 13 34.22 16.52 -34.62
CA MET A 13 34.40 15.85 -33.33
C MET A 13 33.81 16.70 -32.20
N GLY A 14 33.19 16.05 -31.21
CA GLY A 14 32.75 16.65 -29.93
C GLY A 14 31.45 15.97 -29.47
N VAL A 15 31.23 15.56 -28.22
CA VAL A 15 31.87 15.82 -26.93
C VAL A 15 31.58 14.59 -26.05
N LEU A 16 32.48 14.25 -25.13
CA LEU A 16 32.28 13.27 -24.05
C LEU A 16 31.05 13.64 -23.21
N GLY A 17 29.89 13.07 -23.55
CA GLY A 17 28.70 13.13 -22.73
C GLY A 17 28.73 12.01 -21.71
N VAL A 18 29.45 12.21 -20.59
CA VAL A 18 29.14 11.50 -19.35
C VAL A 18 27.69 11.83 -19.04
N SER A 19 26.79 10.90 -19.36
CA SER A 19 25.44 10.92 -18.82
C SER A 19 25.59 10.76 -17.32
N ALA A 20 25.64 11.89 -16.61
CA ALA A 20 25.29 11.91 -15.21
C ALA A 20 23.86 11.38 -15.15
N VAL A 21 23.72 10.08 -14.94
CA VAL A 21 22.47 9.50 -14.48
C VAL A 21 22.23 10.20 -13.15
N SER A 22 21.40 11.23 -13.17
CA SER A 22 20.90 11.87 -11.98
C SER A 22 20.16 10.79 -11.21
N LEU A 23 20.83 10.10 -10.28
CA LEU A 23 20.19 9.27 -9.28
C LEU A 23 19.33 10.20 -8.42
N PRO A 24 18.00 10.19 -8.52
CA PRO A 24 17.17 10.81 -7.52
C PRO A 24 16.88 9.76 -6.42
N ASP A 25 17.85 8.94 -6.03
CA ASP A 25 17.55 7.65 -5.41
C ASP A 25 18.23 7.45 -4.05
N LEU A 26 18.38 8.52 -3.28
CA LEU A 26 18.75 8.41 -1.86
C LEU A 26 17.73 9.07 -0.94
N GLY A 27 17.04 10.12 -1.42
CA GLY A 27 15.92 10.74 -0.71
C GLY A 27 14.61 9.95 -0.85
N LEU A 28 14.31 9.47 -2.05
CA LEU A 28 13.15 8.61 -2.31
C LEU A 28 13.32 7.23 -1.63
N ILE A 29 14.49 6.60 -1.74
CA ILE A 29 14.76 5.33 -1.05
C ILE A 29 14.73 5.47 0.47
N LYS A 30 15.19 6.59 1.05
CA LYS A 30 15.06 6.82 2.51
C LYS A 30 13.61 7.05 2.94
N ALA A 31 12.78 7.65 2.09
CA ALA A 31 11.34 7.76 2.33
C ALA A 31 10.63 6.41 2.16
N GLU A 32 11.07 5.58 1.21
CA GLU A 32 10.58 4.19 1.01
C GLU A 32 11.18 3.18 2.01
N ALA A 33 12.23 3.51 2.74
CA ALA A 33 12.78 2.67 3.81
C ALA A 33 12.13 2.96 5.17
N ALA A 34 11.41 4.08 5.29
CA ALA A 34 10.49 4.34 6.39
C ALA A 34 9.12 3.72 6.06
N ILE A 35 9.08 2.41 5.76
CA ILE A 35 7.79 1.73 5.59
C ILE A 35 7.17 1.54 6.97
N SER A 36 6.18 2.39 7.19
CA SER A 36 5.22 2.46 8.28
C SER A 36 4.82 1.11 8.89
N ASP A 37 4.98 0.97 10.20
CA ASP A 37 4.42 -0.08 11.06
C ASP A 37 2.87 -0.02 11.17
N ALA A 38 2.19 0.27 10.06
CA ALA A 38 0.75 0.41 10.09
C ALA A 38 0.08 -0.94 10.34
N LYS A 39 -0.82 -0.96 11.33
CA LYS A 39 -1.50 -2.17 11.79
C LYS A 39 -2.91 -1.88 12.24
N ILE A 40 -3.79 -2.84 11.96
CA ILE A 40 -5.10 -2.89 12.58
C ILE A 40 -4.89 -3.23 14.05
N GLN A 41 -5.36 -2.36 14.94
CA GLN A 41 -5.23 -2.54 16.39
C GLN A 41 -6.32 -3.44 16.95
N LYS A 42 -7.54 -3.24 16.45
CA LYS A 42 -8.76 -3.93 16.91
C LYS A 42 -9.88 -3.78 15.91
N VAL A 43 -10.91 -4.58 16.10
CA VAL A 43 -12.21 -4.45 15.45
C VAL A 43 -13.31 -4.37 16.50
N SER A 44 -14.27 -3.48 16.31
CA SER A 44 -15.47 -3.40 17.14
C SER A 44 -16.65 -4.02 16.40
N VAL A 45 -17.33 -4.96 17.06
CA VAL A 45 -18.51 -5.67 16.55
C VAL A 45 -19.57 -5.63 17.65
N PHE A 46 -20.75 -5.08 17.35
CA PHE A 46 -21.86 -4.93 18.30
C PHE A 46 -21.46 -4.30 19.65
N GLY A 47 -20.54 -3.33 19.64
CA GLY A 47 -20.07 -2.62 20.83
C GLY A 47 -18.96 -3.34 21.62
N GLN A 48 -18.58 -4.55 21.23
CA GLN A 48 -17.48 -5.33 21.81
C GLN A 48 -16.21 -5.14 20.98
N ASN A 49 -15.06 -4.99 21.63
CA ASN A 49 -13.76 -4.88 20.96
C ASN A 49 -13.07 -6.25 20.91
N TYR A 50 -12.53 -6.59 19.73
CA TYR A 50 -11.79 -7.82 19.47
C TYR A 50 -10.42 -7.50 18.87
N TYR A 51 -9.46 -8.39 19.13
CA TYR A 51 -8.07 -8.22 18.76
C TYR A 51 -7.63 -9.32 17.80
N ASP A 52 -6.42 -9.21 17.27
CA ASP A 52 -5.87 -10.20 16.34
C ASP A 52 -5.92 -11.63 16.94
N GLY A 53 -6.40 -12.58 16.15
CA GLY A 53 -6.62 -13.97 16.54
C GLY A 53 -7.91 -14.25 17.33
N SER A 54 -8.76 -13.23 17.57
CA SER A 54 -10.01 -13.41 18.34
C SER A 54 -11.11 -14.10 17.54
N ASP A 55 -11.98 -14.80 18.26
CA ASP A 55 -13.27 -15.25 17.76
C ASP A 55 -14.28 -14.10 17.83
N VAL A 56 -15.01 -13.88 16.74
CA VAL A 56 -15.95 -12.78 16.56
C VAL A 56 -17.26 -13.29 15.98
N PRO A 57 -18.39 -12.57 16.18
CA PRO A 57 -19.63 -12.89 15.49
C PRO A 57 -19.44 -12.91 13.97
N GLY A 58 -19.67 -14.06 13.34
CA GLY A 58 -19.61 -14.24 11.89
C GLY A 58 -20.72 -13.48 11.16
N ASN A 59 -20.53 -13.29 9.86
CA ASN A 59 -21.47 -12.62 8.95
C ASN A 59 -21.92 -11.24 9.44
N SER A 60 -21.02 -10.52 10.12
CA SER A 60 -21.28 -9.20 10.70
C SER A 60 -20.40 -8.13 10.04
N THR A 61 -20.74 -6.86 10.22
CA THR A 61 -19.87 -5.75 9.81
C THR A 61 -19.10 -5.22 11.01
N GLY A 62 -17.77 -5.32 10.94
CA GLY A 62 -16.88 -4.78 11.96
C GLY A 62 -16.45 -3.35 11.67
N THR A 63 -16.25 -2.54 12.72
CA THR A 63 -15.55 -1.26 12.65
C THR A 63 -14.10 -1.46 13.06
N PHE A 64 -13.19 -1.43 12.10
CA PHE A 64 -11.76 -1.64 12.28
C PHE A 64 -11.05 -0.34 12.60
N TYR A 65 -10.03 -0.44 13.45
CA TYR A 65 -9.18 0.68 13.88
C TYR A 65 -7.76 0.41 13.39
N ILE A 66 -7.26 1.25 12.49
CA ILE A 66 -5.88 1.16 11.98
C ILE A 66 -5.08 2.38 12.41
N VAL A 67 -3.87 2.13 12.92
CA VAL A 67 -2.85 3.17 13.12
C VAL A 67 -1.76 3.01 12.07
N GLY A 68 -1.12 4.10 11.73
CA GLY A 68 -0.04 4.19 10.76
C GLY A 68 0.47 5.62 10.68
N ASP A 69 1.35 5.89 9.72
CA ASP A 69 1.90 7.23 9.56
C ASP A 69 0.85 8.24 9.15
N LYS A 70 1.01 9.49 9.57
CA LYS A 70 0.02 10.53 9.30
C LYS A 70 -0.09 10.80 7.80
N ASN A 71 -1.32 10.86 7.29
CA ASN A 71 -1.68 11.13 5.89
C ASN A 71 -1.14 10.10 4.88
N VAL A 72 -0.87 8.87 5.32
CA VAL A 72 -0.51 7.76 4.43
C VAL A 72 -1.77 6.94 4.13
N THR A 73 -1.95 6.57 2.86
CA THR A 73 -3.06 5.71 2.44
C THR A 73 -2.58 4.28 2.29
N TYR A 74 -3.21 3.37 3.04
CA TYR A 74 -2.98 1.93 2.97
C TYR A 74 -4.15 1.25 2.27
N THR A 75 -3.86 0.11 1.67
CA THR A 75 -4.86 -0.76 1.07
C THR A 75 -5.07 -1.99 1.96
N ILE A 76 -6.27 -2.11 2.52
CA ILE A 76 -6.71 -3.25 3.33
C ILE A 76 -7.37 -4.27 2.41
N LYS A 77 -6.79 -5.46 2.31
CA LYS A 77 -7.32 -6.58 1.53
C LYS A 77 -7.97 -7.59 2.46
N GLN A 78 -9.23 -7.93 2.22
CA GLN A 78 -9.93 -8.97 2.96
C GLN A 78 -9.91 -10.26 2.16
N TYR A 79 -9.49 -11.33 2.82
CA TYR A 79 -9.49 -12.68 2.31
C TYR A 79 -10.47 -13.53 3.09
N GLU A 80 -11.19 -14.39 2.39
CA GLU A 80 -11.99 -15.47 2.94
C GLU A 80 -11.46 -16.79 2.37
N PHE A 81 -11.06 -17.73 3.24
CA PHE A 81 -10.44 -19.00 2.83
C PHE A 81 -9.31 -18.81 1.78
N ASN A 82 -8.45 -17.81 2.01
CA ASN A 82 -7.35 -17.39 1.11
C ASN A 82 -7.76 -16.83 -0.26
N ARG A 83 -9.04 -16.53 -0.49
CA ARG A 83 -9.51 -15.82 -1.68
C ARG A 83 -9.77 -14.37 -1.35
N LEU A 84 -9.21 -13.45 -2.15
CA LEU A 84 -9.48 -12.02 -2.00
C LEU A 84 -10.97 -11.77 -2.31
N VAL A 85 -11.71 -11.27 -1.33
CA VAL A 85 -13.15 -10.98 -1.45
C VAL A 85 -13.46 -9.49 -1.42
N ASN A 86 -12.60 -8.68 -0.80
CA ASN A 86 -12.82 -7.24 -0.71
C ASN A 86 -11.50 -6.48 -0.60
N THR A 87 -11.51 -5.20 -0.96
CA THR A 87 -10.36 -4.30 -0.82
C THR A 87 -10.85 -2.91 -0.45
N LYS A 88 -10.17 -2.25 0.50
CA LYS A 88 -10.53 -0.92 0.98
C LYS A 88 -9.29 -0.04 1.18
N SER A 89 -9.34 1.17 0.67
CA SER A 89 -8.30 2.18 0.93
C SER A 89 -8.63 2.98 2.18
N VAL A 90 -7.64 3.17 3.05
CA VAL A 90 -7.78 3.89 4.32
C VAL A 90 -6.61 4.83 4.50
N THR A 91 -6.89 6.11 4.69
CA THR A 91 -5.87 7.13 5.02
C THR A 91 -5.80 7.30 6.53
N THR A 92 -4.62 7.09 7.10
CA THR A 92 -4.36 7.20 8.55
C THR A 92 -4.12 8.64 8.98
N ILE A 93 -4.45 8.91 10.24
CA ILE A 93 -4.36 10.26 10.85
C ILE A 93 -3.10 10.38 11.74
N GLY A 94 -2.49 9.26 12.12
CA GLY A 94 -1.20 9.16 12.82
C GLY A 94 -1.14 7.96 13.77
N LEU A 95 0.05 7.70 14.35
CA LEU A 95 0.28 6.52 15.20
C LEU A 95 -0.58 6.50 16.48
N ASN A 96 -0.94 7.68 17.01
CA ASN A 96 -1.75 7.82 18.23
C ASN A 96 -3.23 8.06 17.96
N SER A 97 -3.64 8.19 16.70
CA SER A 97 -5.02 8.49 16.31
C SER A 97 -5.47 7.51 15.23
N PRO A 98 -6.22 6.45 15.59
CA PRO A 98 -6.61 5.44 14.63
C PRO A 98 -7.58 6.02 13.60
N ALA A 99 -7.39 5.63 12.34
CA ALA A 99 -8.42 5.76 11.33
C ALA A 99 -9.42 4.60 11.46
N LEU A 100 -10.69 4.89 11.23
CA LEU A 100 -11.77 3.92 11.34
C LEU A 100 -12.26 3.54 9.94
N PHE A 101 -12.58 2.25 9.75
CA PHE A 101 -13.18 1.78 8.52
C PHE A 101 -14.02 0.52 8.75
N ASN A 102 -15.08 0.36 7.97
CA ASN A 102 -15.95 -0.81 8.05
C ASN A 102 -15.60 -1.86 6.99
N MET A 103 -15.60 -3.15 7.38
CA MET A 103 -15.54 -4.30 6.47
C MET A 103 -16.39 -5.44 7.01
N GLN A 104 -16.82 -6.33 6.12
CA GLN A 104 -17.51 -7.56 6.51
C GLN A 104 -16.57 -8.48 7.25
N ILE A 105 -17.12 -9.30 8.14
CA ILE A 105 -16.47 -10.39 8.86
C ILE A 105 -17.20 -11.67 8.43
N THR A 106 -16.50 -12.56 7.73
CA THR A 106 -16.95 -13.90 7.38
C THR A 106 -16.35 -14.96 8.31
N GLU A 107 -16.54 -16.25 8.04
CA GLU A 107 -16.05 -17.34 8.90
C GLU A 107 -14.51 -17.52 8.82
N GLY A 108 -13.89 -17.14 7.71
CA GLY A 108 -12.46 -17.36 7.43
C GLY A 108 -11.66 -16.10 7.12
N ASN A 109 -11.87 -14.99 7.86
CA ASN A 109 -11.23 -13.71 7.51
C ASN A 109 -9.73 -13.67 7.77
N LYS A 110 -9.00 -13.15 6.79
CA LYS A 110 -7.68 -12.56 6.98
C LYS A 110 -7.69 -11.18 6.33
N TYR A 111 -7.22 -10.18 7.05
CA TYR A 111 -7.04 -8.82 6.54
C TYR A 111 -5.55 -8.55 6.39
N GLU A 112 -5.13 -8.17 5.19
CA GLU A 112 -3.75 -7.77 4.91
C GLU A 112 -3.73 -6.25 4.71
N VAL A 113 -2.93 -5.56 5.52
CA VAL A 113 -2.63 -4.15 5.30
C VAL A 113 -1.46 -4.10 4.32
N THR A 114 -1.64 -3.35 3.24
CA THR A 114 -0.64 -3.24 2.18
C THR A 114 -0.28 -1.78 1.89
N TYR A 115 0.99 -1.55 1.60
CA TYR A 115 1.54 -0.26 1.16
C TYR A 115 2.47 -0.49 -0.02
N ASN A 116 2.29 0.25 -1.12
CA ASN A 116 3.05 0.09 -2.36
C ASN A 116 3.18 -1.38 -2.83
N GLY A 117 2.10 -2.14 -2.71
CA GLY A 117 2.04 -3.55 -3.11
C GLY A 117 2.68 -4.55 -2.14
N ARG A 118 3.31 -4.11 -1.05
CA ARG A 118 3.89 -4.97 -0.02
C ARG A 118 2.91 -5.16 1.15
N VAL A 119 2.81 -6.38 1.67
CA VAL A 119 2.09 -6.66 2.92
C VAL A 119 2.95 -6.17 4.08
N ILE A 120 2.39 -5.29 4.90
CA ILE A 120 3.06 -4.69 6.06
C ILE A 120 2.56 -5.27 7.38
N SER A 121 1.28 -5.64 7.44
CA SER A 121 0.72 -6.33 8.60
C SER A 121 -0.46 -7.19 8.21
N THR A 122 -0.74 -8.18 9.07
CA THR A 122 -1.88 -9.08 8.95
C THR A 122 -2.74 -8.98 10.20
N PHE A 123 -4.05 -9.10 10.04
CA PHE A 123 -5.00 -9.17 11.14
C PHE A 123 -6.02 -10.27 10.82
N VAL A 124 -6.27 -11.15 11.77
CA VAL A 124 -7.11 -12.33 11.60
C VAL A 124 -8.17 -12.32 12.69
N VAL A 125 -9.43 -12.49 12.31
CA VAL A 125 -10.52 -12.78 13.25
C VAL A 125 -11.34 -13.92 12.68
N ARG A 126 -11.72 -14.86 13.54
CA ARG A 126 -12.47 -16.06 13.16
C ARG A 126 -13.94 -15.79 13.39
N GLY A 127 -14.71 -15.73 12.31
CA GLY A 127 -16.16 -15.62 12.42
C GLY A 127 -16.75 -16.95 12.86
N HIS A 128 -17.59 -16.92 13.89
CA HIS A 128 -18.42 -18.05 14.33
C HIS A 128 -19.90 -17.67 14.40
#